data_AF-A0A538GKJ1-F1
#
_entry.id   AF-A0A538GKJ1-F1
#
_cell.length_a   1.000
_cell.length_b   1.000
_cell.length_c   1.000
_cell.angle_alpha   90.00
_cell.angle_beta   90.00
_cell.angle_gamma   90.00
#
_symmetry.space_group_name_H-M   'P 1'
#
loop_
_entity.id
_entity.type
_entity.pdbx_description
1 polymer ?
#
loop_
_entity_poly.entity_id
_entity_poly.type
_entity_poly.pdbx_seq_one_letter_code
_entity_poly.pdbx_strand_id
1 'polypeptide(L)' 'GLVAHQEVIFGGEGQLLTIRHDTTGRESFADGVMLALAKLGELPPGLTVGLEALL' A
#
# COMPACT_ATOMS: atom_id res chain seq x y z
N GLY A 1 2.96 -0.51 19.31
CA GLY A 1 2.03 -1.64 19.54
C GLY A 1 1.37 -1.96 18.20
N LEU A 2 1.10 -3.23 17.91
CA LEU A 2 0.48 -3.64 16.64
C LEU A 2 -0.81 -2.84 16.39
N VAL A 3 -0.90 -2.15 15.25
CA VAL A 3 -2.04 -1.30 14.88
C VAL A 3 -3.00 -2.07 13.97
N ALA A 4 -2.47 -2.75 12.96
CA ALA A 4 -3.25 -3.56 12.02
C ALA A 4 -2.42 -4.70 11.43
N HIS A 5 -3.07 -5.79 11.06
CA HIS A 5 -2.47 -6.95 10.40
C HIS A 5 -3.41 -7.47 9.30
N GLN A 6 -2.85 -7.77 8.14
CA GLN A 6 -3.55 -8.39 7.01
C GLN A 6 -2.68 -9.49 6.41
N GLU A 7 -3.29 -10.63 6.12
CA GLU A 7 -2.65 -11.74 5.40
C GLU A 7 -3.61 -12.29 4.35
N VAL A 8 -3.09 -12.56 3.15
CA VAL A 8 -3.81 -13.22 2.05
C VAL A 8 -3.00 -14.42 1.60
N ILE A 9 -3.62 -15.59 1.60
CA ILE A 9 -2.98 -16.87 1.29
C ILE A 9 -3.60 -17.44 0.03
N PHE A 10 -2.76 -17.74 -0.96
CA PHE A 10 -3.11 -18.50 -2.16
C PHE A 10 -2.49 -19.90 -2.03
N GLY A 11 -3.33 -20.94 -2.08
CA GLY A 11 -2.89 -22.34 -1.99
C GLY A 11 -2.98 -23.07 -3.32
N GLY A 12 -2.03 -23.96 -3.59
CA GLY A 12 -2.02 -24.88 -4.72
C GLY A 12 -1.37 -26.23 -4.33
N GLU A 13 -1.41 -27.21 -5.23
CA GLU A 13 -0.78 -28.51 -4.96
C GLU A 13 0.74 -28.33 -4.74
N GLY A 14 1.24 -28.76 -3.58
CA GLY A 14 2.65 -28.67 -3.22
C GLY A 14 3.19 -27.25 -2.98
N GLN A 15 2.36 -26.20 -3.01
CA GLN A 15 2.84 -24.82 -2.87
C GLN A 15 1.85 -23.85 -2.22
N LEU A 16 2.39 -22.74 -1.73
CA LEU A 16 1.66 -21.67 -1.08
C LEU A 16 2.33 -20.32 -1.35
N LEU A 17 1.52 -19.29 -1.59
CA LEU A 17 1.94 -17.89 -1.66
C LEU A 17 1.19 -17.09 -0.59
N THR A 18 1.96 -16.43 0.28
CA THR A 18 1.41 -15.53 1.30
C THR A 18 1.80 -14.09 1.00
N ILE A 19 0.81 -13.20 0.98
CA ILE A 19 1.00 -11.75 0.98
C ILE A 19 0.59 -11.23 2.35
N ARG A 20 1.53 -10.60 3.06
CA ARG A 20 1.35 -10.13 4.43
C ARG A 20 1.69 -8.65 4.57
N HIS A 21 0.85 -7.91 5.28
CA HIS A 21 1.07 -6.51 5.64
C HIS A 21 0.84 -6.32 7.15
N ASP A 22 1.85 -5.76 7.82
CA ASP A 22 1.84 -5.46 9.25
C ASP A 22 2.03 -3.96 9.48
N THR A 23 1.05 -3.31 10.10
CA THR A 23 1.16 -1.92 10.54
C THR A 23 1.57 -1.89 12.01
N THR A 24 2.81 -1.48 12.29
CA THR A 24 3.36 -1.38 13.65
C THR A 24 3.19 0.00 14.28
N GLY A 25 2.84 1.00 13.47
CA GLY A 25 2.58 2.39 13.86
C GLY A 25 1.94 3.21 12.73
N ARG A 26 1.30 4.34 13.07
CA ARG A 26 0.58 5.21 12.11
C ARG A 26 1.52 5.99 11.20
N GLU A 27 2.76 6.15 11.60
CA GLU A 27 3.83 6.74 10.80
C GLU A 27 4.03 6.02 9.46
N SER A 28 3.69 4.72 9.38
CA SER A 28 3.76 3.95 8.12
C SER A 28 2.89 4.50 6.99
N PHE A 29 1.86 5.30 7.29
CA PHE A 29 1.02 5.94 6.27
C PHE A 29 1.66 7.21 5.68
N ALA A 30 2.64 7.81 6.38
CA ALA A 30 3.24 9.08 5.98
C ALA A 30 3.99 8.96 4.66
N ASP A 31 4.67 7.83 4.41
CA ASP A 31 5.42 7.59 3.18
C ASP A 31 4.51 7.64 1.94
N GLY A 32 3.28 7.13 2.05
CA GLY A 32 2.30 7.20 0.97
C GLY A 32 1.83 8.63 0.69
N VAL A 33 1.68 9.45 1.72
CA VAL A 33 1.35 10.89 1.58
C VAL A 33 2.50 11.65 0.91
N MET A 34 3.74 11.39 1.33
CA MET A 34 4.93 12.04 0.76
C MET A 34 5.12 11.67 -0.72
N LEU A 35 4.88 10.41 -1.08
CA LEU A 35 4.87 9.97 -2.48
C LEU A 35 3.84 10.75 -3.31
N ALA A 36 2.61 10.89 -2.79
CA ALA A 36 1.55 11.63 -3.48
C ALA A 36 1.91 13.10 -3.68
N LEU A 37 2.48 13.76 -2.67
CA LEU A 37 2.94 15.14 -2.80
C LEU A 37 4.08 15.27 -3.82
N ALA A 38 5.01 14.32 -3.84
CA ALA A 38 6.15 14.35 -4.78
C ALA A 38 5.71 14.19 -6.24
N LYS A 39 4.72 13.33 -6.52
CA LYS A 39 4.24 13.04 -7.89
C LYS A 39 3.09 13.95 -8.36
N LEU A 40 2.52 14.77 -7.48
CA LEU A 40 1.32 15.58 -7.78
C LEU A 40 1.44 16.42 -9.06
N GLY A 41 2.60 17.01 -9.31
CA GLY A 41 2.82 17.86 -10.49
C GLY A 41 2.87 17.11 -11.83
N GLU A 42 3.01 15.79 -11.79
CA GLU A 42 3.06 14.93 -12.99
C GLU A 42 1.68 14.38 -13.36
N LEU A 43 0.69 14.51 -12.46
CA LEU A 43 -0.64 13.95 -12.65
C LEU A 43 -1.46 14.76 -13.66
N PRO A 44 -2.34 14.09 -14.44
CA PRO A 44 -3.27 14.77 -15.31
C PRO A 44 -4.23 15.65 -14.49
N PRO A 45 -4.73 16.75 -15.08
CA PRO A 45 -5.75 17.58 -14.43
C PRO A 45 -7.00 16.76 -14.06
N GLY A 46 -7.53 16.97 -12.86
CA GLY A 46 -8.72 16.29 -12.38
C GLY A 46 -8.49 15.53 -11.08
N LEU A 47 -9.29 14.49 -10.86
CA LEU A 47 -9.25 13.66 -9.66
C LEU A 47 -8.48 12.37 -9.95
N THR A 48 -7.47 12.09 -9.13
CA THR A 48 -6.80 10.78 -9.06
C THR A 48 -7.21 10.10 -7.76
N VAL A 49 -7.61 8.82 -7.83
CA VAL A 49 -8.01 8.00 -6.66
C VAL A 49 -7.10 6.80 -6.57
N GLY A 50 -6.65 6.48 -5.36
CA GLY A 50 -5.78 5.34 -5.09
C GLY A 50 -4.29 5.65 -5.23
N LEU A 51 -3.47 4.99 -4.41
CA LEU A 51 -2.01 5.15 -4.45
C LEU A 51 -1.38 4.38 -5.61
N GLU A 52 -2.08 3.38 -6.15
CA GLU A 52 -1.66 2.58 -7.31
C GLU A 52 -1.47 3.41 -8.57
N ALA A 53 -2.18 4.54 -8.72
CA ALA A 53 -1.95 5.47 -9.82
C ALA A 53 -0.60 6.20 -9.74
N LEU A 54 0.08 6.11 -8.58
CA LEU A 54 1.35 6.76 -8.29
C LEU A 54 2.53 5.78 -8.23
N LEU A 55 2.28 4.47 -8.29
CA LEU A 55 3.31 3.42 -8.22
C LEU A 55 3.67 2.94 -9.63
#